data_AF-A0A7K7Z2Y5-F1
#
_entry.id   AF-A0A7K7Z2Y5-F1
#
_cell.length_a   1.000
_cell.length_b   1.000
_cell.length_c   1.000
_cell.angle_alpha   90.00
_cell.angle_beta   90.00
_cell.angle_gamma   90.00
#
_symmetry.space_group_name_H-M   'P 1'
#
loop_
_entity.id
_entity.type
_entity.pdbx_description
1 polymer ?
#
loop_
_entity_poly.entity_id
_entity_poly.type
_entity_poly.pdbx_seq_one_letter_code
_entity_poly.pdbx_strand_id
1 'polypeptide(L)'
;MAHLLGHRGCMESLRADLRDLQAAIADVCSRAGAVRFPSWKFPDKVSCDLDIPVLLQRYRHSDSEPEFSQHAHVVLLELVIDRLLLLLQSFTGYAETVLSGRAVPRPRGLGPCMSAGLTARTFWSTMLKLGAFCQQLWDEEDSRREIPTQQSAPPSAPQAGKYQKEHLKRVLPDVLESGTAPEAAQSISMCPCPSVHVLDSSGSSQPRAGPSQAQSTCSVPTQTPGPPLGSCDTCSSAQASLYKVGRAITSICQSQNIPSAVSKFQELLEDSTGRRNLSAADMSYWASEQSKDLSRINKHLQGLLQQVNPLKAELQEMGKQKRKLLRQVEDFSRKLQAEKDTQAEQQRKAEQSLKAKDKEHSEAVARLERDKDDLQRGRELLDHSDCVFPELSKTTLLEEMRTTMVARSQVLELEEKVQVLTGQRDRLEQELSATSIQLEKEKVRVESMLQHEESLQAKQRTLLQQLDSLDQEREELQASLGEAEEDKARLEEQLEQSQEQSGKQLQAQQELQANISRLEEQAQELRERERLLVFFPDLHTPTEMQFESSGNLTEDMESQLQANNIRIKVLEQENAQLEALLAKVKAAAEQGVLKLVPQAQLGSQLHREASRQESGSLLETHLSPSWPWHGATPP
;
A
#
# COMPACT_ATOMS: atom_id res chain seq x y z
N MET A 1 -20.57 21.57 21.60
CA MET A 1 -19.49 20.89 20.82
C MET A 1 -19.26 21.52 19.44
N ALA A 2 -20.31 21.89 18.69
CA ALA A 2 -20.20 22.36 17.29
C ALA A 2 -19.10 23.41 17.00
N HIS A 3 -18.81 24.31 17.95
CA HIS A 3 -17.81 25.39 17.80
C HIS A 3 -16.35 24.93 17.55
N LEU A 4 -16.05 23.64 17.71
CA LEU A 4 -14.73 23.05 17.43
C LEU A 4 -14.61 22.46 16.01
N LEU A 5 -15.72 22.34 15.27
CA LEU A 5 -15.70 21.74 13.94
C LEU A 5 -15.02 22.68 12.93
N GLY A 6 -13.94 22.22 12.30
CA GLY A 6 -13.12 23.03 11.40
C GLY A 6 -12.15 23.99 12.09
N HIS A 7 -12.04 23.96 13.44
CA HIS A 7 -11.14 24.85 14.17
C HIS A 7 -9.66 24.50 13.92
N ARG A 8 -8.86 25.49 13.49
CA ARG A 8 -7.43 25.38 13.15
C ARG A 8 -6.64 24.47 14.08
N GLY A 9 -6.67 24.72 15.39
CA GLY A 9 -5.88 23.95 16.36
C GLY A 9 -6.27 22.47 16.45
N CYS A 10 -7.54 22.14 16.24
CA CYS A 10 -8.02 20.75 16.23
C CYS A 10 -7.57 20.03 14.96
N MET A 11 -7.66 20.69 13.81
CA MET A 11 -7.12 20.18 12.56
C MET A 11 -5.60 20.01 12.63
N GLU A 12 -4.87 20.98 13.18
CA GLU A 12 -3.41 20.93 13.31
C GLU A 12 -2.94 19.80 14.23
N SER A 13 -3.68 19.50 15.31
CA SER A 13 -3.47 18.29 16.15
C SER A 13 -3.65 17.01 15.34
N LEU A 14 -4.82 16.81 14.71
CA LEU A 14 -5.10 15.59 13.94
C LEU A 14 -4.09 15.36 12.81
N ARG A 15 -3.54 16.43 12.25
CA ARG A 15 -2.47 16.37 11.24
C ARG A 15 -1.12 15.99 11.83
N ALA A 16 -0.86 16.21 13.12
CA ALA A 16 0.28 15.64 13.84
C ALA A 16 0.02 14.16 14.15
N ASP A 17 -1.14 13.86 14.76
CA ASP A 17 -1.56 12.49 15.11
C ASP A 17 -1.48 11.53 13.90
N LEU A 18 -1.89 11.99 12.72
CA LEU A 18 -1.79 11.24 11.45
C LEU A 18 -0.35 10.98 10.97
N ARG A 19 0.60 11.87 11.25
CA ARG A 19 2.02 11.65 10.92
C ARG A 19 2.63 10.64 11.87
N ASP A 20 2.31 10.75 13.16
CA ASP A 20 2.84 9.88 14.21
C ASP A 20 2.28 8.45 14.04
N LEU A 21 1.00 8.31 13.70
CA LEU A 21 0.39 7.03 13.30
C LEU A 21 1.06 6.45 12.03
N GLN A 22 1.28 7.25 10.98
CA GLN A 22 1.93 6.76 9.76
C GLN A 22 3.40 6.36 10.02
N ALA A 23 4.10 7.04 10.93
CA ALA A 23 5.45 6.65 11.36
C ALA A 23 5.45 5.34 12.18
N ALA A 24 4.48 5.15 13.08
CA ALA A 24 4.31 3.89 13.81
C ALA A 24 3.97 2.72 12.89
N ILE A 25 3.09 2.93 11.89
CA ILE A 25 2.78 1.94 10.85
C ILE A 25 4.04 1.60 10.05
N ALA A 26 4.88 2.58 9.70
CA ALA A 26 6.13 2.33 8.99
C ALA A 26 7.12 1.47 9.79
N ASP A 27 7.29 1.69 11.10
CA ASP A 27 8.13 0.85 11.96
C ASP A 27 7.60 -0.59 12.04
N VAL A 28 6.29 -0.78 12.23
CA VAL A 28 5.66 -2.12 12.28
C VAL A 28 5.81 -2.84 10.93
N CYS A 29 5.49 -2.16 9.81
CA CYS A 29 5.63 -2.71 8.47
C CYS A 29 7.08 -3.04 8.11
N SER A 30 8.08 -2.33 8.65
CA SER A 30 9.50 -2.66 8.44
C SER A 30 9.92 -4.00 9.06
N ARG A 31 9.19 -4.47 10.09
CA ARG A 31 9.46 -5.70 10.85
C ARG A 31 8.56 -6.86 10.44
N ALA A 32 7.30 -6.58 10.15
CA ALA A 32 6.27 -7.57 9.80
C ALA A 32 6.08 -7.78 8.28
N GLY A 33 6.58 -6.84 7.47
CA GLY A 33 6.13 -6.64 6.09
C GLY A 33 4.89 -5.75 6.03
N ALA A 34 4.70 -5.04 4.91
CA ALA A 34 3.52 -4.22 4.68
C ALA A 34 2.28 -5.12 4.43
N VAL A 35 1.19 -4.87 5.14
CA VAL A 35 -0.06 -5.64 4.99
C VAL A 35 -1.03 -4.88 4.10
N ARG A 36 -1.53 -5.53 3.05
CA ARG A 36 -2.37 -4.92 2.01
C ARG A 36 -3.84 -5.20 2.28
N PHE A 37 -4.53 -4.22 2.85
CA PHE A 37 -5.99 -4.19 2.97
C PHE A 37 -6.54 -2.96 2.24
N PRO A 38 -7.80 -2.96 1.77
CA PRO A 38 -8.49 -1.74 1.32
C PRO A 38 -8.51 -0.67 2.41
N SER A 39 -8.45 0.62 2.03
CA SER A 39 -8.59 1.73 2.96
C SER A 39 -10.04 1.86 3.41
N TRP A 40 -10.25 2.03 4.71
CA TRP A 40 -11.56 2.27 5.30
C TRP A 40 -12.12 3.64 4.88
N LYS A 41 -11.24 4.64 4.68
CA LYS A 41 -11.61 5.97 4.16
C LYS A 41 -11.73 6.00 2.63
N PHE A 42 -10.91 5.25 1.91
CA PHE A 42 -10.86 5.24 0.44
C PHE A 42 -10.92 3.78 -0.08
N PRO A 43 -12.09 3.13 -0.12
CA PRO A 43 -12.20 1.70 -0.47
C PRO A 43 -11.67 1.35 -1.88
N ASP A 44 -11.56 2.35 -2.76
CA ASP A 44 -10.92 2.29 -4.08
C ASP A 44 -9.39 2.13 -4.04
N LYS A 45 -8.77 2.12 -2.84
CA LYS A 45 -7.31 2.17 -2.66
C LYS A 45 -6.83 1.20 -1.59
N VAL A 46 -5.60 0.71 -1.76
CA VAL A 46 -4.92 -0.07 -0.73
C VAL A 46 -4.44 0.86 0.39
N SER A 47 -4.77 0.52 1.63
CA SER A 47 -4.52 1.31 2.84
C SER A 47 -3.03 1.56 3.10
N CYS A 48 -2.15 0.60 2.82
CA CYS A 48 -0.70 0.79 2.95
C CYS A 48 -0.10 1.72 1.89
N ASP A 49 -0.81 1.94 0.77
CA ASP A 49 -0.31 2.66 -0.40
C ASP A 49 -0.84 4.11 -0.49
N LEU A 50 -1.51 4.60 0.58
CA LEU A 50 -1.98 5.99 0.66
C LEU A 50 -0.83 6.98 0.87
N ASP A 51 -0.73 7.99 0.00
CA ASP A 51 0.13 9.16 0.18
C ASP A 51 -0.43 10.09 1.27
N ILE A 52 -0.12 9.77 2.53
CA ILE A 52 -0.48 10.59 3.70
C ILE A 52 0.10 12.02 3.60
N PRO A 53 1.36 12.26 3.17
CA PRO A 53 1.86 13.61 2.91
C PRO A 53 0.98 14.45 1.97
N VAL A 54 0.51 13.89 0.85
CA VAL A 54 -0.37 14.59 -0.12
C VAL A 54 -1.79 14.75 0.41
N LEU A 55 -2.34 13.76 1.12
CA LEU A 55 -3.64 13.90 1.80
C LEU A 55 -3.59 15.00 2.88
N LEU A 56 -2.52 15.03 3.69
CA LEU A 56 -2.24 16.13 4.62
C LEU A 56 -1.92 17.44 3.88
N GLN A 57 -1.44 17.44 2.66
CA GLN A 57 -1.30 18.68 1.89
C GLN A 57 -2.66 19.22 1.43
N ARG A 58 -3.56 18.33 1.02
CA ARG A 58 -4.92 18.65 0.55
C ARG A 58 -5.84 19.16 1.67
N TYR A 59 -5.93 18.46 2.80
CA TYR A 59 -6.87 18.77 3.88
C TYR A 59 -6.28 19.72 4.93
N ARG A 60 -5.82 20.90 4.49
CA ARG A 60 -5.32 22.00 5.35
C ARG A 60 -6.48 22.86 5.86
N HIS A 61 -6.25 23.58 6.97
CA HIS A 61 -7.16 24.64 7.41
C HIS A 61 -7.17 25.78 6.38
N SER A 62 -8.36 26.26 6.04
CA SER A 62 -8.59 27.45 5.22
C SER A 62 -9.36 28.49 6.04
N ASP A 63 -8.73 29.63 6.31
CA ASP A 63 -9.32 30.74 7.04
C ASP A 63 -10.34 31.53 6.19
N SER A 64 -10.40 31.29 4.86
CA SER A 64 -11.39 31.88 3.94
C SER A 64 -12.60 30.97 3.65
N GLU A 65 -12.50 29.67 3.93
CA GLU A 65 -13.53 28.67 3.57
C GLU A 65 -13.88 27.80 4.78
N PRO A 66 -14.82 28.22 5.65
CA PRO A 66 -15.14 27.51 6.88
C PRO A 66 -15.79 26.14 6.61
N GLU A 67 -16.59 26.01 5.55
CA GLU A 67 -17.21 24.74 5.14
C GLU A 67 -16.15 23.72 4.66
N PHE A 68 -15.15 24.17 3.90
CA PHE A 68 -14.01 23.34 3.52
C PHE A 68 -13.21 22.90 4.76
N SER A 69 -12.93 23.81 5.70
CA SER A 69 -12.25 23.47 6.95
C SER A 69 -13.05 22.47 7.80
N GLN A 70 -14.38 22.59 7.85
CA GLN A 70 -15.25 21.60 8.52
C GLN A 70 -15.21 20.23 7.83
N HIS A 71 -15.34 20.18 6.50
CA HIS A 71 -15.21 18.94 5.73
C HIS A 71 -13.82 18.29 5.91
N ALA A 72 -12.76 19.07 5.77
CA ALA A 72 -11.39 18.63 5.98
C ALA A 72 -11.14 18.11 7.41
N HIS A 73 -11.76 18.71 8.43
CA HIS A 73 -11.70 18.22 9.80
C HIS A 73 -12.33 16.82 9.95
N VAL A 74 -13.48 16.58 9.32
CA VAL A 74 -14.11 15.24 9.29
C VAL A 74 -13.24 14.24 8.55
N VAL A 75 -12.72 14.59 7.36
CA VAL A 75 -11.85 13.68 6.58
C VAL A 75 -10.54 13.34 7.33
N LEU A 76 -9.98 14.27 8.11
CA LEU A 76 -8.83 14.00 8.97
C LEU A 76 -9.17 13.01 10.10
N LEU A 77 -10.34 13.15 10.74
CA LEU A 77 -10.83 12.19 11.75
C LEU A 77 -11.07 10.80 11.18
N GLU A 78 -11.71 10.72 10.01
CA GLU A 78 -11.91 9.45 9.29
C GLU A 78 -10.59 8.80 8.88
N LEU A 79 -9.59 9.61 8.49
CA LEU A 79 -8.25 9.12 8.16
C LEU A 79 -7.51 8.60 9.41
N VAL A 80 -7.74 9.18 10.60
CA VAL A 80 -7.19 8.65 11.87
C VAL A 80 -7.74 7.26 12.16
N ILE A 81 -9.05 7.06 11.98
CA ILE A 81 -9.70 5.73 12.11
C ILE A 81 -9.07 4.74 11.13
N ASP A 82 -8.97 5.11 9.85
CA ASP A 82 -8.36 4.30 8.80
C ASP A 82 -6.89 3.91 9.10
N ARG A 83 -6.07 4.84 9.59
CA ARG A 83 -4.68 4.54 10.02
C ARG A 83 -4.65 3.60 11.23
N LEU A 84 -5.53 3.80 12.22
CA LEU A 84 -5.61 2.92 13.40
C LEU A 84 -6.02 1.49 13.01
N LEU A 85 -6.96 1.33 12.07
CA LEU A 85 -7.36 0.02 11.55
C LEU A 85 -6.20 -0.68 10.84
N LEU A 86 -5.45 0.02 9.98
CA LEU A 86 -4.25 -0.53 9.33
C LEU A 86 -3.18 -0.97 10.36
N LEU A 87 -3.01 -0.22 11.45
CA LEU A 87 -2.08 -0.58 12.52
C LEU A 87 -2.50 -1.86 13.25
N LEU A 88 -3.78 -2.01 13.60
CA LEU A 88 -4.34 -3.24 14.19
C LEU A 88 -4.21 -4.44 13.25
N GLN A 89 -4.50 -4.26 11.96
CA GLN A 89 -4.32 -5.26 10.91
C GLN A 89 -2.86 -5.69 10.77
N SER A 90 -1.92 -4.74 10.87
CA SER A 90 -0.48 -5.00 10.79
C SER A 90 0.03 -5.82 11.98
N PHE A 91 -0.38 -5.47 13.20
CA PHE A 91 -0.08 -6.28 14.39
C PHE A 91 -0.73 -7.68 14.34
N THR A 92 -1.96 -7.79 13.80
CA THR A 92 -2.63 -9.09 13.62
C THR A 92 -1.82 -9.99 12.68
N GLY A 93 -1.41 -9.46 11.52
CA GLY A 93 -0.60 -10.19 10.56
C GLY A 93 0.77 -10.62 11.11
N TYR A 94 1.38 -9.79 11.97
CA TYR A 94 2.60 -10.14 12.70
C TYR A 94 2.36 -11.28 13.70
N ALA A 95 1.34 -11.17 14.56
CA ALA A 95 1.02 -12.16 15.58
C ALA A 95 0.66 -13.53 14.97
N GLU A 96 -0.09 -13.56 13.87
CA GLU A 96 -0.32 -14.78 13.07
C GLU A 96 0.96 -15.43 12.54
N THR A 97 1.94 -14.62 12.13
CA THR A 97 3.23 -15.11 11.61
C THR A 97 4.08 -15.74 12.71
N VAL A 98 4.07 -15.15 13.91
CA VAL A 98 4.69 -15.71 15.13
C VAL A 98 4.01 -17.02 15.54
N LEU A 99 2.67 -17.03 15.65
CA LEU A 99 1.87 -18.21 15.98
C LEU A 99 2.05 -19.37 14.98
N SER A 100 2.29 -19.05 13.71
CA SER A 100 2.56 -20.03 12.65
C SER A 100 4.00 -20.56 12.65
N GLY A 101 4.87 -20.10 13.55
CA GLY A 101 6.29 -20.49 13.61
C GLY A 101 7.09 -20.16 12.35
N ARG A 102 6.61 -19.25 11.50
CA ARG A 102 7.05 -19.13 10.10
C ARG A 102 8.03 -17.97 9.93
N ALA A 103 9.30 -18.29 9.71
CA ALA A 103 10.39 -17.30 9.63
C ALA A 103 10.35 -16.35 8.39
N VAL A 104 9.35 -16.47 7.51
CA VAL A 104 9.18 -15.64 6.31
C VAL A 104 7.71 -15.21 6.20
N PRO A 105 7.40 -13.89 6.19
CA PRO A 105 6.06 -13.40 5.90
C PRO A 105 5.58 -13.94 4.55
N ARG A 106 4.39 -14.54 4.53
CA ARG A 106 3.77 -14.97 3.26
C ARG A 106 3.41 -13.71 2.47
N PRO A 107 3.68 -13.65 1.15
CA PRO A 107 3.08 -12.63 0.29
C PRO A 107 1.55 -12.74 0.41
N ARG A 108 0.93 -11.80 1.12
CA ARG A 108 -0.53 -11.68 1.19
C ARG A 108 -0.98 -10.95 -0.07
N GLY A 109 -2.04 -11.45 -0.70
CA GLY A 109 -2.80 -10.68 -1.67
C GLY A 109 -3.50 -9.50 -0.98
N LEU A 110 -4.36 -8.80 -1.72
CA LEU A 110 -5.28 -7.85 -1.09
C LEU A 110 -6.19 -8.63 -0.12
N GLY A 111 -6.17 -8.27 1.16
CA GLY A 111 -7.10 -8.81 2.15
C GLY A 111 -8.52 -8.32 1.89
N PRO A 112 -9.55 -9.00 2.42
CA PRO A 112 -10.93 -8.57 2.26
C PRO A 112 -11.17 -7.18 2.85
N CYS A 113 -12.21 -6.48 2.38
CA CYS A 113 -12.78 -5.38 3.16
C CYS A 113 -13.22 -5.93 4.52
N MET A 114 -12.96 -5.20 5.60
CA MET A 114 -13.36 -5.61 6.95
C MET A 114 -14.04 -4.44 7.67
N SER A 115 -15.12 -4.73 8.40
CA SER A 115 -15.66 -3.83 9.41
C SER A 115 -14.59 -3.36 10.42
N ALA A 116 -14.78 -2.17 10.99
CA ALA A 116 -13.95 -1.68 12.09
C ALA A 116 -14.08 -2.55 13.35
N GLY A 117 -15.30 -3.04 13.61
CA GLY A 117 -15.60 -4.00 14.68
C GLY A 117 -14.93 -5.35 14.43
N LEU A 118 -15.07 -5.89 13.21
CA LEU A 118 -14.43 -7.16 12.84
C LEU A 118 -12.90 -7.07 12.90
N THR A 119 -12.31 -5.95 12.47
CA THR A 119 -10.87 -5.69 12.58
C THR A 119 -10.40 -5.73 14.05
N ALA A 120 -11.08 -5.00 14.95
CA ALA A 120 -10.73 -4.97 16.37
C ALA A 120 -10.93 -6.35 17.05
N ARG A 121 -12.05 -7.04 16.75
CA ARG A 121 -12.34 -8.40 17.24
C ARG A 121 -11.30 -9.41 16.80
N THR A 122 -10.85 -9.33 15.55
CA THR A 122 -9.83 -10.23 14.99
C THR A 122 -8.47 -9.98 15.63
N PHE A 123 -8.06 -8.71 15.78
CA PHE A 123 -6.86 -8.32 16.51
C PHE A 123 -6.86 -8.88 17.94
N TRP A 124 -7.90 -8.62 18.74
CA TRP A 124 -7.94 -9.09 20.13
C TRP A 124 -8.01 -10.62 20.23
N SER A 125 -8.74 -11.31 19.34
CA SER A 125 -8.74 -12.78 19.27
C SER A 125 -7.34 -13.35 19.00
N THR A 126 -6.59 -12.74 18.09
CA THR A 126 -5.23 -13.18 17.76
C THR A 126 -4.22 -12.80 18.85
N MET A 127 -4.36 -11.65 19.50
CA MET A 127 -3.52 -11.28 20.66
C MET A 127 -3.73 -12.21 21.86
N LEU A 128 -4.97 -12.67 22.12
CA LEU A 128 -5.25 -13.65 23.17
C LEU A 128 -4.60 -15.02 22.85
N LYS A 129 -4.66 -15.48 21.59
CA LYS A 129 -3.96 -16.70 21.14
C LYS A 129 -2.44 -16.57 21.30
N LEU A 130 -1.87 -15.41 20.96
CA LEU A 130 -0.44 -15.13 21.14
C LEU A 130 -0.06 -15.12 22.62
N GLY A 131 -0.88 -14.55 23.50
CA GLY A 131 -0.68 -14.59 24.95
C GLY A 131 -0.64 -16.03 25.50
N ALA A 132 -1.61 -16.86 25.12
CA ALA A 132 -1.65 -18.27 25.52
C ALA A 132 -0.45 -19.08 25.00
N PHE A 133 -0.04 -18.86 23.74
CA PHE A 133 1.15 -19.48 23.16
C PHE A 133 2.45 -19.05 23.88
N CYS A 134 2.58 -17.77 24.22
CA CYS A 134 3.69 -17.29 25.04
C CYS A 134 3.70 -17.94 26.43
N GLN A 135 2.54 -18.09 27.08
CA GLN A 135 2.46 -18.73 28.40
C GLN A 135 2.92 -20.20 28.34
N GLN A 136 2.46 -20.98 27.35
CA GLN A 136 2.90 -22.37 27.14
C GLN A 136 4.43 -22.48 26.96
N LEU A 137 5.06 -21.51 26.28
CA LEU A 137 6.52 -21.47 26.13
C LEU A 137 7.28 -21.13 27.42
N TRP A 138 6.66 -20.40 28.36
CA TRP A 138 7.23 -20.17 29.69
C TRP A 138 7.10 -21.43 30.56
N ASP A 139 5.93 -22.07 30.56
CA ASP A 139 5.67 -23.30 31.33
C ASP A 139 6.59 -24.46 30.89
N GLU A 140 6.89 -24.58 29.58
CA GLU A 140 7.90 -25.51 29.03
C GLU A 140 9.35 -25.19 29.43
N GLU A 141 9.72 -23.91 29.59
CA GLU A 141 11.07 -23.53 30.03
C GLU A 141 11.28 -23.78 31.52
N ASP A 142 10.26 -23.57 32.37
CA ASP A 142 10.36 -23.84 33.81
C ASP A 142 10.32 -25.35 34.10
N SER A 143 9.42 -26.09 33.45
CA SER A 143 9.39 -27.57 33.52
C SER A 143 10.71 -28.23 33.10
N ARG A 144 11.49 -27.57 32.23
CA ARG A 144 12.83 -28.01 31.80
C ARG A 144 13.93 -27.69 32.83
N ARG A 145 13.70 -26.75 33.75
CA ARG A 145 14.63 -26.36 34.83
C ARG A 145 14.43 -27.20 36.09
N GLU A 146 13.21 -27.65 36.37
CA GLU A 146 12.85 -28.43 37.56
C GLU A 146 13.15 -29.95 37.47
N ILE A 147 14.28 -30.37 36.90
CA ILE A 147 14.73 -31.79 36.93
C ILE A 147 16.07 -31.96 37.69
N PRO A 148 16.07 -32.04 39.03
CA PRO A 148 17.24 -32.42 39.83
C PRO A 148 17.57 -33.92 39.77
N THR A 149 18.86 -34.24 39.85
CA THR A 149 19.40 -35.60 39.66
C THR A 149 19.15 -36.57 40.83
N GLN A 150 18.39 -37.65 40.60
CA GLN A 150 18.41 -38.92 41.34
C GLN A 150 17.88 -40.07 40.45
N GLN A 151 18.28 -41.34 40.57
CA GLN A 151 19.50 -41.96 41.14
C GLN A 151 19.64 -43.40 40.58
N SER A 152 20.79 -43.78 40.01
CA SER A 152 21.22 -45.19 39.82
C SER A 152 22.74 -45.29 39.59
N ALA A 153 23.33 -46.48 39.79
CA ALA A 153 24.77 -46.67 39.98
C ALA A 153 25.55 -47.22 38.74
N PRO A 154 26.89 -47.09 38.67
CA PRO A 154 27.76 -47.52 37.55
C PRO A 154 28.15 -49.02 37.65
N PRO A 155 28.98 -49.64 36.75
CA PRO A 155 29.80 -49.03 35.68
C PRO A 155 29.81 -49.74 34.30
N SER A 156 30.32 -49.04 33.28
CA SER A 156 31.40 -49.51 32.36
C SER A 156 31.72 -48.48 31.27
N ALA A 157 32.98 -48.46 30.82
CA ALA A 157 33.48 -47.70 29.68
C ALA A 157 34.76 -48.39 29.14
N PRO A 158 35.28 -48.07 27.94
CA PRO A 158 34.76 -47.14 26.92
C PRO A 158 34.59 -47.76 25.52
N GLN A 159 33.93 -47.04 24.60
CA GLN A 159 34.48 -46.86 23.24
C GLN A 159 33.90 -45.62 22.54
N ALA A 160 34.57 -45.16 21.48
CA ALA A 160 34.35 -43.84 20.90
C ALA A 160 33.23 -43.83 19.84
N GLY A 161 32.30 -42.88 19.97
CA GLY A 161 31.30 -42.56 18.94
C GLY A 161 31.03 -41.05 18.95
N LYS A 162 31.38 -40.36 17.85
CA LYS A 162 31.05 -38.94 17.69
C LYS A 162 29.56 -38.80 17.40
N TYR A 163 28.81 -38.09 18.23
CA TYR A 163 27.47 -37.63 17.89
C TYR A 163 27.41 -36.10 17.87
N GLN A 164 26.87 -35.57 16.77
CA GLN A 164 26.64 -34.14 16.59
C GLN A 164 25.46 -33.71 17.46
N LYS A 165 25.53 -32.51 18.04
CA LYS A 165 24.40 -31.88 18.72
C LYS A 165 23.91 -30.72 17.87
N GLU A 166 23.06 -31.01 16.90
CA GLU A 166 22.33 -29.97 16.17
C GLU A 166 21.43 -29.22 17.15
N HIS A 167 21.81 -27.98 17.47
CA HIS A 167 20.96 -27.06 18.22
C HIS A 167 20.20 -26.19 17.23
N LEU A 168 18.89 -26.40 17.14
CA LEU A 168 18.01 -25.58 16.30
C LEU A 168 18.06 -24.11 16.74
N LYS A 169 18.05 -23.21 15.76
CA LYS A 169 18.05 -21.76 16.00
C LYS A 169 16.74 -21.35 16.71
N ARG A 170 16.84 -20.79 17.91
CA ARG A 170 15.74 -20.03 18.52
C ARG A 170 15.52 -18.75 17.71
N VAL A 171 14.32 -18.54 17.20
CA VAL A 171 14.00 -17.36 16.38
C VAL A 171 13.76 -16.15 17.29
N LEU A 172 14.65 -15.17 17.20
CA LEU A 172 14.42 -13.77 17.53
C LEU A 172 15.18 -12.93 16.50
N PRO A 173 14.66 -11.78 16.03
CA PRO A 173 15.41 -10.93 15.10
C PRO A 173 16.62 -10.31 15.82
N ASP A 174 17.82 -10.68 15.40
CA ASP A 174 19.05 -10.11 15.93
C ASP A 174 19.27 -8.69 15.38
N VAL A 175 19.74 -7.78 16.23
CA VAL A 175 19.95 -6.37 15.86
C VAL A 175 21.33 -6.24 15.24
N LEU A 176 21.37 -6.06 13.92
CA LEU A 176 22.59 -5.93 13.13
C LEU A 176 23.32 -4.59 13.41
N GLU A 177 23.99 -4.49 14.56
CA GLU A 177 25.10 -3.55 14.74
C GLU A 177 26.26 -3.95 13.81
N SER A 178 26.82 -2.97 13.10
CA SER A 178 27.89 -3.21 12.14
C SER A 178 29.26 -3.18 12.84
N GLY A 179 29.89 -4.34 12.99
CA GLY A 179 31.11 -4.51 13.78
C GLY A 179 32.15 -5.47 13.16
N THR A 180 33.19 -4.88 12.57
CA THR A 180 34.57 -5.35 12.34
C THR A 180 34.91 -6.85 12.54
N ALA A 181 35.38 -7.52 11.48
CA ALA A 181 35.96 -8.87 11.54
C ALA A 181 37.50 -8.86 11.77
N PRO A 182 38.08 -9.84 12.49
CA PRO A 182 39.53 -9.96 12.71
C PRO A 182 40.26 -11.02 11.85
N GLU A 183 41.59 -10.86 11.76
CA GLU A 183 42.63 -11.80 11.27
C GLU A 183 42.75 -13.10 12.10
N ALA A 184 43.44 -14.19 11.72
CA ALA A 184 44.07 -14.71 10.47
C ALA A 184 44.40 -16.22 10.73
N ALA A 185 45.05 -17.06 9.90
CA ALA A 185 45.77 -16.96 8.62
C ALA A 185 45.41 -18.22 7.75
N GLN A 186 46.15 -18.83 6.81
CA GLN A 186 47.57 -18.91 6.37
C GLN A 186 47.61 -18.95 4.81
N SER A 187 48.58 -18.37 4.10
CA SER A 187 49.97 -18.83 3.79
C SER A 187 50.03 -20.17 3.02
N ILE A 188 50.74 -20.34 1.89
CA ILE A 188 52.12 -19.91 1.56
C ILE A 188 52.33 -19.70 0.01
N SER A 189 53.06 -18.62 -0.37
CA SER A 189 53.97 -18.47 -1.56
C SER A 189 53.43 -18.53 -3.02
N MET A 190 53.95 -17.79 -4.03
CA MET A 190 54.73 -16.52 -4.13
C MET A 190 54.73 -16.01 -5.59
N CYS A 191 54.78 -14.68 -5.78
CA CYS A 191 55.80 -14.02 -6.64
C CYS A 191 55.88 -12.50 -6.32
N PRO A 192 57.01 -11.80 -6.57
CA PRO A 192 57.30 -10.53 -5.90
C PRO A 192 57.20 -9.28 -6.78
N CYS A 193 56.83 -8.15 -6.15
CA CYS A 193 57.11 -6.79 -6.63
C CYS A 193 57.93 -6.04 -5.55
N PRO A 194 59.04 -5.37 -5.87
CA PRO A 194 59.83 -4.63 -4.86
C PRO A 194 59.18 -3.31 -4.44
N SER A 195 59.07 -3.09 -3.12
CA SER A 195 58.62 -1.83 -2.52
C SER A 195 59.77 -0.82 -2.35
N VAL A 196 59.49 0.48 -2.45
CA VAL A 196 60.23 1.55 -1.75
C VAL A 196 59.21 2.53 -1.16
N HIS A 197 59.52 3.10 0.01
CA HIS A 197 58.60 3.89 0.82
C HIS A 197 58.55 5.38 0.45
N VAL A 198 57.48 6.04 0.88
CA VAL A 198 57.34 7.49 0.99
C VAL A 198 58.32 8.05 2.03
N LEU A 199 58.83 9.27 1.80
CA LEU A 199 59.26 10.15 2.87
C LEU A 199 58.83 11.60 2.58
N ASP A 200 58.27 12.28 3.58
CA ASP A 200 57.97 13.71 3.52
C ASP A 200 59.23 14.56 3.44
N SER A 201 59.11 15.77 2.86
CA SER A 201 59.76 16.97 3.41
C SER A 201 59.18 18.25 2.81
N SER A 202 58.84 19.20 3.69
CA SER A 202 58.63 20.61 3.35
C SER A 202 59.75 21.41 4.02
N GLY A 203 60.60 22.10 3.25
CA GLY A 203 61.79 22.74 3.79
C GLY A 203 62.55 23.58 2.77
N SER A 204 62.60 24.89 3.00
CA SER A 204 63.26 25.90 2.17
C SER A 204 64.77 25.69 1.98
N SER A 205 65.27 25.83 0.74
CA SER A 205 66.36 26.78 0.42
C SER A 205 66.72 26.84 -1.08
N GLN A 206 67.14 28.01 -1.55
CA GLN A 206 67.81 28.25 -2.85
C GLN A 206 69.34 28.22 -2.62
N PRO A 207 70.19 27.84 -3.62
CA PRO A 207 70.52 28.79 -4.70
C PRO A 207 70.96 28.24 -6.09
N ARG A 208 70.45 28.90 -7.14
CA ARG A 208 71.17 29.48 -8.31
C ARG A 208 72.50 28.84 -8.82
N ALA A 209 72.43 28.07 -9.90
CA ALA A 209 73.33 27.99 -11.10
C ALA A 209 73.05 26.65 -11.83
N GLY A 210 73.18 26.45 -13.15
CA GLY A 210 73.50 27.28 -14.32
C GLY A 210 73.03 26.54 -15.60
N PRO A 211 73.24 27.05 -16.83
CA PRO A 211 72.57 26.54 -18.03
C PRO A 211 73.29 25.36 -18.71
N SER A 212 72.51 24.41 -19.26
CA SER A 212 72.99 23.37 -20.20
C SER A 212 72.00 23.22 -21.37
N GLN A 213 72.48 23.50 -22.59
CA GLN A 213 71.71 23.51 -23.83
C GLN A 213 72.05 22.27 -24.68
N ALA A 214 71.19 21.25 -24.70
CA ALA A 214 71.31 20.10 -25.59
C ALA A 214 69.96 19.37 -25.73
N GLN A 215 69.55 18.88 -26.89
CA GLN A 215 69.98 19.21 -28.26
C GLN A 215 68.83 18.87 -29.21
N SER A 216 68.71 19.58 -30.35
CA SER A 216 67.80 19.15 -31.41
C SER A 216 68.41 17.96 -32.16
N THR A 217 67.71 16.82 -32.18
CA THR A 217 67.98 15.73 -33.12
C THR A 217 66.87 15.68 -34.17
N CYS A 218 67.20 16.09 -35.40
CA CYS A 218 66.26 16.10 -36.51
C CYS A 218 65.81 14.68 -36.91
N SER A 219 64.61 14.61 -37.49
CA SER A 219 64.00 13.40 -38.02
C SER A 219 64.86 12.71 -39.08
N VAL A 220 64.92 11.37 -39.03
CA VAL A 220 65.36 10.52 -40.15
C VAL A 220 64.13 9.83 -40.75
N PRO A 221 63.75 10.12 -42.01
CA PRO A 221 62.58 9.51 -42.63
C PRO A 221 62.90 8.14 -43.24
N THR A 222 62.89 7.09 -42.42
CA THR A 222 63.01 5.71 -42.91
C THR A 222 61.76 5.33 -43.69
N GLN A 223 61.89 5.07 -44.99
CA GLN A 223 60.78 4.64 -45.84
C GLN A 223 60.44 3.17 -45.58
N THR A 224 59.45 2.95 -44.71
CA THR A 224 58.78 1.66 -44.51
C THR A 224 57.36 1.78 -45.07
N PRO A 225 56.83 0.77 -45.79
CA PRO A 225 55.42 0.76 -46.18
C PRO A 225 54.50 1.01 -44.97
N GLY A 226 53.53 1.90 -45.13
CA GLY A 226 52.69 2.37 -44.03
C GLY A 226 52.00 1.20 -43.29
N PRO A 227 52.16 1.07 -41.96
CA PRO A 227 51.37 0.13 -41.18
C PRO A 227 49.87 0.44 -41.38
N PRO A 228 48.97 -0.57 -41.32
CA PRO A 228 47.54 -0.32 -41.32
C PRO A 228 47.16 0.66 -40.21
N LEU A 229 46.13 1.48 -40.44
CA LEU A 229 45.57 2.43 -39.46
C LEU A 229 44.75 1.71 -38.36
N GLY A 230 45.31 0.64 -37.79
CA GLY A 230 44.78 -0.10 -36.66
C GLY A 230 45.21 0.51 -35.32
N SER A 231 44.30 0.56 -34.36
CA SER A 231 44.60 1.01 -33.00
C SER A 231 45.46 -0.01 -32.25
N CYS A 232 46.57 0.46 -31.66
CA CYS A 232 47.46 -0.37 -30.84
C CYS A 232 46.69 -1.01 -29.66
N ASP A 233 46.87 -2.31 -29.43
CA ASP A 233 46.13 -3.08 -28.43
C ASP A 233 46.27 -2.53 -27.00
N THR A 234 47.43 -1.98 -26.64
CA THR A 234 47.64 -1.36 -25.33
C THR A 234 46.82 -0.08 -25.18
N CYS A 235 46.73 0.75 -26.23
CA CYS A 235 45.86 1.92 -26.27
C CYS A 235 44.38 1.51 -26.23
N SER A 236 43.98 0.49 -27.00
CA SER A 236 42.62 -0.06 -27.01
C SER A 236 42.21 -0.57 -25.62
N SER A 237 43.10 -1.28 -24.93
CA SER A 237 42.90 -1.79 -23.56
C SER A 237 42.84 -0.66 -22.51
N ALA A 238 43.69 0.36 -22.65
CA ALA A 238 43.66 1.54 -21.79
C ALA A 238 42.35 2.33 -21.95
N GLN A 239 41.88 2.55 -23.19
CA GLN A 239 40.61 3.22 -23.46
C GLN A 239 39.42 2.37 -22.97
N ALA A 240 39.41 1.06 -23.20
CA ALA A 240 38.40 0.16 -22.65
C ALA A 240 38.35 0.18 -21.11
N SER A 241 39.48 0.39 -20.45
CA SER A 241 39.57 0.57 -18.99
C SER A 241 39.05 1.94 -18.56
N LEU A 242 39.37 3.00 -19.30
CA LEU A 242 38.87 4.36 -19.08
C LEU A 242 37.33 4.43 -19.19
N TYR A 243 36.73 3.76 -20.17
CA TYR A 243 35.28 3.62 -20.32
C TYR A 243 34.60 2.77 -19.23
N LYS A 244 35.32 1.82 -18.61
CA LYS A 244 34.82 1.07 -17.44
C LYS A 244 34.77 1.96 -16.20
N VAL A 245 35.87 2.67 -15.91
CA VAL A 245 35.96 3.62 -14.78
C VAL A 245 34.99 4.78 -14.96
N GLY A 246 34.87 5.33 -16.17
CA GLY A 246 33.90 6.39 -16.50
C GLY A 246 32.46 5.97 -16.22
N ARG A 247 32.02 4.81 -16.72
CA ARG A 247 30.66 4.30 -16.44
C ARG A 247 30.42 4.02 -14.96
N ALA A 248 31.42 3.58 -14.20
CA ALA A 248 31.31 3.44 -12.75
C ALA A 248 31.12 4.80 -12.05
N ILE A 249 31.88 5.84 -12.44
CA ILE A 249 31.72 7.20 -11.92
C ILE A 249 30.34 7.78 -12.29
N THR A 250 29.91 7.62 -13.55
CA THR A 250 28.57 8.03 -14.02
C THR A 250 27.46 7.34 -13.22
N SER A 251 27.57 6.03 -12.99
CA SER A 251 26.60 5.25 -12.19
C SER A 251 26.53 5.72 -10.74
N ILE A 252 27.68 6.00 -10.10
CA ILE A 252 27.72 6.59 -8.75
C ILE A 252 27.05 7.97 -8.74
N CYS A 253 27.41 8.85 -9.69
CA CYS A 253 26.79 10.17 -9.83
C CYS A 253 25.26 10.09 -9.98
N GLN A 254 24.77 9.25 -10.89
CA GLN A 254 23.34 9.01 -11.09
C GLN A 254 22.65 8.51 -9.81
N SER A 255 23.25 7.52 -9.11
CA SER A 255 22.67 6.97 -7.87
C SER A 255 22.52 8.00 -6.74
N GLN A 256 23.37 9.03 -6.73
CA GLN A 256 23.36 10.11 -5.73
C GLN A 256 22.71 11.42 -6.25
N ASN A 257 22.07 11.38 -7.44
CA ASN A 257 21.51 12.55 -8.13
C ASN A 257 22.52 13.71 -8.35
N ILE A 258 23.81 13.38 -8.47
CA ILE A 258 24.89 14.32 -8.78
C ILE A 258 25.01 14.43 -10.31
N PRO A 259 25.03 15.65 -10.89
CA PRO A 259 25.30 15.81 -12.32
C PRO A 259 26.70 15.29 -12.68
N SER A 260 26.75 14.26 -13.53
CA SER A 260 27.99 13.81 -14.18
C SER A 260 28.29 14.67 -15.42
N ALA A 261 29.56 15.00 -15.62
CA ALA A 261 30.07 15.58 -16.85
C ALA A 261 30.68 14.52 -17.77
N VAL A 262 31.14 13.39 -17.23
CA VAL A 262 31.57 12.22 -18.01
C VAL A 262 30.40 11.65 -18.82
N SER A 263 29.20 11.53 -18.22
CA SER A 263 27.97 11.13 -18.93
C SER A 263 27.73 12.00 -20.16
N LYS A 264 27.70 13.33 -19.97
CA LYS A 264 27.47 14.30 -21.05
C LYS A 264 28.52 14.27 -22.15
N PHE A 265 29.78 13.97 -21.81
CA PHE A 265 30.83 13.80 -22.81
C PHE A 265 30.74 12.45 -23.54
N GLN A 266 30.29 11.39 -22.85
CA GLN A 266 30.02 10.09 -23.47
C GLN A 266 28.82 10.18 -24.43
N GLU A 267 27.72 10.82 -24.03
CA GLU A 267 26.54 11.10 -24.86
C GLU A 267 26.94 11.82 -26.16
N LEU A 268 27.70 12.92 -26.05
CA LEU A 268 28.23 13.69 -27.19
C LEU A 268 29.14 12.86 -28.12
N LEU A 269 29.86 11.87 -27.59
CA LEU A 269 30.71 10.99 -28.36
C LEU A 269 29.92 9.87 -29.07
N GLU A 270 28.87 9.35 -28.45
CA GLU A 270 28.01 8.29 -29.01
C GLU A 270 27.20 8.80 -30.21
N ASP A 271 26.71 10.04 -30.17
CA ASP A 271 26.10 10.72 -31.33
C ASP A 271 27.09 10.93 -32.50
N SER A 272 28.41 10.99 -32.23
CA SER A 272 29.45 11.36 -33.20
C SER A 272 29.94 10.20 -34.10
N THR A 273 28.99 9.51 -34.73
CA THR A 273 29.19 8.47 -35.77
C THR A 273 30.19 7.36 -35.41
N GLY A 274 29.90 6.61 -34.34
CA GLY A 274 30.44 5.25 -34.15
C GLY A 274 31.95 5.16 -33.92
N ARG A 275 32.60 6.25 -33.51
CA ARG A 275 34.06 6.36 -33.37
C ARG A 275 34.57 5.53 -32.18
N ARG A 276 34.95 4.28 -32.44
CA ARG A 276 35.33 3.28 -31.42
C ARG A 276 36.63 3.57 -30.63
N ASN A 277 37.43 4.55 -31.06
CA ASN A 277 38.72 4.91 -30.49
C ASN A 277 38.79 6.43 -30.21
N LEU A 278 39.16 6.80 -28.99
CA LEU A 278 39.39 8.18 -28.57
C LEU A 278 40.73 8.72 -29.11
N SER A 279 40.79 10.01 -29.45
CA SER A 279 42.07 10.69 -29.71
C SER A 279 42.81 11.03 -28.41
N ALA A 280 44.07 11.46 -28.52
CA ALA A 280 44.83 11.95 -27.37
C ALA A 280 44.18 13.18 -26.70
N ALA A 281 43.52 14.04 -27.49
CA ALA A 281 42.77 15.18 -26.96
C ALA A 281 41.54 14.70 -26.16
N ASP A 282 40.75 13.79 -26.72
CA ASP A 282 39.54 13.27 -26.07
C ASP A 282 39.87 12.53 -24.76
N MET A 283 40.95 11.75 -24.73
CA MET A 283 41.42 11.11 -23.49
C MET A 283 41.83 12.13 -22.43
N SER A 284 42.50 13.24 -22.81
CA SER A 284 42.88 14.30 -21.87
C SER A 284 41.66 15.07 -21.34
N TYR A 285 40.66 15.31 -22.19
CA TYR A 285 39.40 15.95 -21.80
C TYR A 285 38.57 15.06 -20.88
N TRP A 286 38.43 13.77 -21.23
CA TRP A 286 37.76 12.74 -20.42
C TRP A 286 38.34 12.64 -19.01
N ALA A 287 39.67 12.64 -18.88
CA ALA A 287 40.34 12.65 -17.58
C ALA A 287 40.02 13.92 -16.76
N SER A 288 39.83 15.06 -17.43
CA SER A 288 39.41 16.31 -16.78
C SER A 288 37.94 16.27 -16.31
N GLU A 289 37.02 15.67 -17.08
CA GLU A 289 35.63 15.47 -16.66
C GLU A 289 35.50 14.43 -15.54
N GLN A 290 36.26 13.33 -15.58
CA GLN A 290 36.35 12.38 -14.46
C GLN A 290 36.84 13.07 -13.18
N SER A 291 37.86 13.94 -13.28
CA SER A 291 38.39 14.69 -12.14
C SER A 291 37.36 15.67 -11.56
N LYS A 292 36.55 16.31 -12.41
CA LYS A 292 35.43 17.17 -11.99
C LYS A 292 34.32 16.35 -11.31
N ASP A 293 33.96 15.19 -11.84
CA ASP A 293 32.92 14.32 -11.27
C ASP A 293 33.33 13.75 -9.91
N LEU A 294 34.56 13.24 -9.78
CA LEU A 294 35.14 12.81 -8.49
C LEU A 294 35.19 13.96 -7.47
N SER A 295 35.48 15.19 -7.91
CA SER A 295 35.45 16.38 -7.05
C SER A 295 34.03 16.71 -6.56
N ARG A 296 33.00 16.52 -7.39
CA ARG A 296 31.58 16.68 -6.98
C ARG A 296 31.16 15.58 -5.99
N ILE A 297 31.54 14.33 -6.25
CA ILE A 297 31.30 13.19 -5.34
C ILE A 297 31.94 13.47 -3.96
N ASN A 298 33.21 13.88 -3.92
CA ASN A 298 33.90 14.17 -2.67
C ASN A 298 33.25 15.33 -1.88
N LYS A 299 32.86 16.41 -2.58
CA LYS A 299 32.12 17.53 -1.96
C LYS A 299 30.76 17.10 -1.41
N HIS A 300 30.04 16.23 -2.13
CA HIS A 300 28.76 15.69 -1.68
C HIS A 300 28.94 14.81 -0.43
N LEU A 301 29.92 13.90 -0.43
CA LEU A 301 30.28 13.06 0.71
C LEU A 301 30.66 13.89 1.95
N GLN A 302 31.45 14.95 1.77
CA GLN A 302 31.79 15.88 2.86
C GLN A 302 30.54 16.59 3.43
N GLY A 303 29.60 16.99 2.56
CA GLY A 303 28.32 17.56 2.97
C GLY A 303 27.43 16.59 3.74
N LEU A 304 27.35 15.33 3.31
CA LEU A 304 26.65 14.27 4.05
C LEU A 304 27.27 14.02 5.43
N LEU A 305 28.60 13.93 5.52
CA LEU A 305 29.32 13.80 6.79
C LEU A 305 29.07 14.99 7.73
N GLN A 306 28.95 16.21 7.20
CA GLN A 306 28.56 17.38 8.00
C GLN A 306 27.11 17.33 8.50
N GLN A 307 26.19 16.64 7.83
CA GLN A 307 24.80 16.47 8.27
C GLN A 307 24.62 15.32 9.27
N VAL A 308 25.37 14.23 9.11
CA VAL A 308 25.31 13.06 10.01
C VAL A 308 25.84 13.36 11.41
N ASN A 309 26.83 14.24 11.54
CA ASN A 309 27.45 14.56 12.84
C ASN A 309 26.50 15.25 13.85
N PRO A 310 25.74 16.31 13.48
CA PRO A 310 24.67 16.87 14.33
C PRO A 310 23.63 15.84 14.75
N LEU A 311 23.09 15.05 13.81
CA LEU A 311 22.09 14.02 14.07
C LEU A 311 22.60 12.97 15.08
N LYS A 312 23.89 12.60 14.99
CA LYS A 312 24.54 11.70 15.96
C LYS A 312 24.67 12.31 17.36
N ALA A 313 24.88 13.62 17.46
CA ALA A 313 24.92 14.33 18.74
C ALA A 313 23.51 14.48 19.37
N GLU A 314 22.51 14.83 18.56
CA GLU A 314 21.10 14.89 18.97
C GLU A 314 20.60 13.53 19.46
N LEU A 315 20.90 12.44 18.74
CA LEU A 315 20.56 11.07 19.15
C LEU A 315 21.20 10.69 20.50
N GLN A 316 22.45 11.12 20.76
CA GLN A 316 23.08 10.91 22.06
C GLN A 316 22.41 11.71 23.18
N GLU A 317 21.98 12.94 22.92
CA GLU A 317 21.30 13.79 23.91
C GLU A 317 19.88 13.27 24.20
N MET A 318 19.09 12.93 23.18
CA MET A 318 17.81 12.24 23.36
C MET A 318 17.96 10.92 24.12
N GLY A 319 19.07 10.20 23.90
CA GLY A 319 19.46 9.04 24.71
C GLY A 319 19.71 9.36 26.19
N LYS A 320 20.31 10.51 26.53
CA LYS A 320 20.45 10.99 27.92
C LYS A 320 19.10 11.38 28.51
N GLN A 321 18.27 12.09 27.76
CA GLN A 321 16.92 12.50 28.19
C GLN A 321 16.03 11.28 28.48
N LYS A 322 16.02 10.27 27.60
CA LYS A 322 15.32 9.00 27.83
C LYS A 322 15.77 8.31 29.12
N ARG A 323 17.09 8.23 29.37
CA ARG A 323 17.63 7.67 30.62
C ARG A 323 17.27 8.50 31.87
N LYS A 324 17.17 9.82 31.75
CA LYS A 324 16.71 10.70 32.84
C LYS A 324 15.23 10.47 33.16
N LEU A 325 14.38 10.41 32.13
CA LEU A 325 12.94 10.22 32.29
C LEU A 325 12.60 8.83 32.86
N LEU A 326 13.29 7.77 32.40
CA LEU A 326 13.13 6.42 32.95
C LEU A 326 13.41 6.38 34.46
N ARG A 327 14.51 7.00 34.92
CA ARG A 327 14.83 7.11 36.35
C ARG A 327 13.76 7.89 37.14
N GLN A 328 13.20 8.95 36.56
CA GLN A 328 12.10 9.69 37.19
C GLN A 328 10.83 8.82 37.32
N VAL A 329 10.50 8.02 36.30
CA VAL A 329 9.37 7.08 36.36
C VAL A 329 9.60 5.99 37.42
N GLU A 330 10.82 5.44 37.51
CA GLU A 330 11.18 4.52 38.59
C GLU A 330 11.06 5.17 39.98
N ASP A 331 11.54 6.41 40.15
CA ASP A 331 11.46 7.14 41.43
C ASP A 331 10.02 7.45 41.83
N PHE A 332 9.16 7.82 40.89
CA PHE A 332 7.72 8.00 41.15
C PHE A 332 7.04 6.67 41.47
N SER A 333 7.39 5.57 40.78
CA SER A 333 6.88 4.23 41.07
C SER A 333 7.27 3.76 42.47
N ARG A 334 8.54 3.92 42.86
CA ARG A 334 9.05 3.64 44.22
C ARG A 334 8.30 4.44 45.30
N LYS A 335 8.06 5.74 45.07
CA LYS A 335 7.30 6.60 46.00
C LYS A 335 5.85 6.18 46.12
N LEU A 336 5.17 5.93 45.00
CA LEU A 336 3.76 5.52 44.97
C LEU A 336 3.55 4.16 45.66
N GLN A 337 4.51 3.24 45.54
CA GLN A 337 4.43 1.97 46.28
C GLN A 337 4.59 2.19 47.79
N ALA A 338 5.61 2.95 48.22
CA ALA A 338 5.80 3.26 49.64
C ALA A 338 4.59 4.00 50.24
N GLU A 339 3.95 4.90 49.49
CA GLU A 339 2.72 5.57 49.91
C GLU A 339 1.57 4.58 50.12
N LYS A 340 1.31 3.68 49.16
CA LYS A 340 0.33 2.59 49.30
C LYS A 340 0.61 1.69 50.51
N ASP A 341 1.87 1.32 50.72
CA ASP A 341 2.29 0.48 51.84
C ASP A 341 1.99 1.18 53.19
N THR A 342 2.27 2.50 53.29
CA THR A 342 1.91 3.29 54.48
C THR A 342 0.39 3.46 54.65
N GLN A 343 -0.37 3.61 53.57
CA GLN A 343 -1.83 3.70 53.62
C GLN A 343 -2.46 2.39 54.11
N ALA A 344 -2.00 1.24 53.60
CA ALA A 344 -2.47 -0.08 54.03
C ALA A 344 -2.17 -0.34 55.52
N GLU A 345 -0.99 0.05 56.01
CA GLU A 345 -0.62 -0.07 57.42
C GLU A 345 -1.41 0.89 58.33
N GLN A 346 -1.75 2.10 57.85
CA GLN A 346 -2.68 3.00 58.55
C GLN A 346 -4.09 2.42 58.62
N GLN A 347 -4.62 1.90 57.52
CA GLN A 347 -5.94 1.27 57.46
C GLN A 347 -6.01 0.05 58.40
N ARG A 348 -4.98 -0.80 58.43
CA ARG A 348 -4.87 -1.94 59.35
C ARG A 348 -4.90 -1.51 60.81
N LYS A 349 -4.20 -0.43 61.17
CA LYS A 349 -4.21 0.14 62.54
C LYS A 349 -5.56 0.71 62.92
N ALA A 350 -6.23 1.40 62.00
CA ALA A 350 -7.59 1.92 62.21
C ALA A 350 -8.59 0.78 62.43
N GLU A 351 -8.53 -0.28 61.62
CA GLU A 351 -9.38 -1.47 61.75
C GLU A 351 -9.14 -2.22 63.08
N GLN A 352 -7.89 -2.35 63.51
CA GLN A 352 -7.55 -2.93 64.82
C GLN A 352 -8.05 -2.07 65.98
N SER A 353 -7.94 -0.74 65.88
CA SER A 353 -8.46 0.19 66.89
C SER A 353 -9.99 0.15 66.99
N LEU A 354 -10.68 0.04 65.85
CA LEU A 354 -12.14 -0.08 65.79
C LEU A 354 -12.59 -1.38 66.47
N LYS A 355 -12.03 -2.53 66.08
CA LYS A 355 -12.35 -3.84 66.69
C LYS A 355 -12.08 -3.88 68.20
N ALA A 356 -11.06 -3.17 68.69
CA ALA A 356 -10.81 -3.03 70.12
C ALA A 356 -11.93 -2.23 70.83
N LYS A 357 -12.40 -1.13 70.21
CA LYS A 357 -13.49 -0.30 70.74
C LYS A 357 -14.86 -0.98 70.66
N ASP A 358 -15.15 -1.73 69.60
CA ASP A 358 -16.37 -2.54 69.49
C ASP A 358 -16.45 -3.60 70.59
N LYS A 359 -15.29 -4.22 70.93
CA LYS A 359 -15.17 -5.17 72.04
C LYS A 359 -15.40 -4.49 73.40
N GLU A 360 -14.74 -3.35 73.65
CA GLU A 360 -14.92 -2.56 74.88
C GLU A 360 -16.39 -2.09 75.05
N HIS A 361 -17.05 -1.69 73.96
CA HIS A 361 -18.45 -1.28 73.93
C HIS A 361 -19.40 -2.45 74.21
N SER A 362 -19.24 -3.60 73.54
CA SER A 362 -20.06 -4.79 73.78
C SER A 362 -19.90 -5.34 75.20
N GLU A 363 -18.69 -5.30 75.77
CA GLU A 363 -18.47 -5.59 77.19
C GLU A 363 -19.14 -4.56 78.13
N ALA A 364 -19.31 -3.30 77.71
CA ALA A 364 -20.01 -2.28 78.48
C ALA A 364 -21.53 -2.48 78.45
N VAL A 365 -22.11 -2.80 77.29
CA VAL A 365 -23.52 -3.19 77.15
C VAL A 365 -23.83 -4.41 78.03
N ALA A 366 -23.00 -5.46 77.94
CA ALA A 366 -23.13 -6.67 78.76
C ALA A 366 -22.77 -6.48 80.25
N ARG A 367 -22.40 -5.27 80.69
CA ARG A 367 -22.41 -4.86 82.11
C ARG A 367 -23.77 -4.24 82.46
N LEU A 368 -24.18 -3.21 81.72
CA LEU A 368 -25.42 -2.47 81.94
C LEU A 368 -26.68 -3.36 81.88
N GLU A 369 -26.70 -4.40 81.03
CA GLU A 369 -27.79 -5.38 80.98
C GLU A 369 -27.91 -6.17 82.30
N ARG A 370 -26.79 -6.59 82.90
CA ARG A 370 -26.80 -7.29 84.20
C ARG A 370 -27.18 -6.34 85.34
N ASP A 371 -26.64 -5.12 85.33
CA ASP A 371 -26.94 -4.10 86.34
C ASP A 371 -28.45 -3.75 86.33
N LYS A 372 -29.05 -3.65 85.13
CA LYS A 372 -30.51 -3.49 84.94
C LYS A 372 -31.29 -4.68 85.50
N ASP A 373 -30.89 -5.90 85.18
CA ASP A 373 -31.58 -7.11 85.62
C ASP A 373 -31.49 -7.30 87.16
N ASP A 374 -30.37 -6.90 87.78
CA ASP A 374 -30.22 -6.89 89.25
C ASP A 374 -31.06 -5.80 89.91
N LEU A 375 -31.16 -4.60 89.31
CA LEU A 375 -32.08 -3.56 89.78
C LEU A 375 -33.55 -3.98 89.67
N GLN A 376 -33.91 -4.74 88.62
CA GLN A 376 -35.26 -5.29 88.48
C GLN A 376 -35.54 -6.34 89.57
N ARG A 377 -34.64 -7.29 89.81
CA ARG A 377 -34.73 -8.25 90.93
C ARG A 377 -34.86 -7.55 92.29
N GLY A 378 -34.06 -6.50 92.52
CA GLY A 378 -34.12 -5.71 93.75
C GLY A 378 -35.45 -4.99 93.95
N ARG A 379 -36.08 -4.53 92.87
CA ARG A 379 -37.42 -3.92 92.89
C ARG A 379 -38.51 -4.94 93.27
N GLU A 380 -38.47 -6.12 92.65
CA GLU A 380 -39.41 -7.21 92.89
C GLU A 380 -39.31 -7.75 94.33
N LEU A 381 -38.11 -7.74 94.93
CA LEU A 381 -37.89 -8.07 96.35
C LEU A 381 -38.44 -7.03 97.33
N LEU A 382 -38.48 -5.74 96.95
CA LEU A 382 -38.95 -4.66 97.81
C LEU A 382 -40.49 -4.56 97.88
N ASP A 383 -41.21 -4.99 96.83
CA ASP A 383 -42.67 -5.08 96.83
C ASP A 383 -43.22 -6.21 97.75
N HIS A 384 -42.37 -6.93 98.48
CA HIS A 384 -42.71 -8.06 99.35
C HIS A 384 -42.15 -7.96 100.79
N SER A 385 -41.67 -6.80 101.24
CA SER A 385 -41.15 -6.61 102.60
C SER A 385 -42.09 -5.81 103.52
N ASP A 386 -42.21 -6.25 104.77
CA ASP A 386 -43.34 -6.00 105.65
C ASP A 386 -43.20 -4.81 106.63
N CYS A 387 -44.36 -4.34 107.12
CA CYS A 387 -44.61 -3.74 108.45
C CYS A 387 -43.95 -2.42 108.93
N VAL A 388 -44.85 -1.50 109.34
CA VAL A 388 -44.95 -0.81 110.66
C VAL A 388 -43.66 -0.39 111.41
N PHE A 389 -43.56 0.92 111.70
CA PHE A 389 -42.66 1.49 112.72
C PHE A 389 -43.44 2.14 113.89
N PRO A 390 -42.86 2.21 115.12
CA PRO A 390 -43.54 2.64 116.34
C PRO A 390 -43.45 4.16 116.64
N GLU A 391 -44.16 4.60 117.68
CA GLU A 391 -44.28 6.01 118.09
C GLU A 391 -42.92 6.66 118.45
N LEU A 392 -42.70 7.87 117.91
CA LEU A 392 -41.44 8.61 118.01
C LEU A 392 -41.58 9.88 118.85
N SER A 393 -40.55 10.18 119.63
CA SER A 393 -40.51 11.34 120.52
C SER A 393 -40.36 12.67 119.75
N LYS A 394 -40.93 13.75 120.31
CA LYS A 394 -41.14 15.05 119.65
C LYS A 394 -39.89 15.70 119.05
N THR A 395 -38.71 15.43 119.58
CA THR A 395 -37.42 15.89 119.02
C THR A 395 -37.04 15.13 117.76
N THR A 396 -37.23 13.82 117.76
CA THR A 396 -36.93 12.92 116.63
C THR A 396 -37.85 13.24 115.45
N LEU A 397 -39.14 13.44 115.72
CA LEU A 397 -40.14 13.89 114.74
C LEU A 397 -39.79 15.21 114.02
N LEU A 398 -39.11 16.14 114.70
CA LEU A 398 -38.68 17.41 114.10
C LEU A 398 -37.45 17.24 113.20
N GLU A 399 -36.54 16.35 113.56
CA GLU A 399 -35.36 16.05 112.75
C GLU A 399 -35.71 15.18 111.54
N GLU A 400 -36.62 14.22 111.70
CA GLU A 400 -37.27 13.50 110.60
C GLU A 400 -38.03 14.43 109.65
N MET A 401 -38.77 15.43 110.18
CA MET A 401 -39.46 16.39 109.31
C MET A 401 -38.47 17.28 108.52
N ARG A 402 -37.25 17.52 109.03
CA ARG A 402 -36.17 18.15 108.25
C ARG A 402 -35.59 17.22 107.19
N THR A 403 -35.19 16.00 107.56
CA THR A 403 -34.57 15.06 106.61
C THR A 403 -35.54 14.66 105.50
N THR A 404 -36.82 14.47 105.81
CA THR A 404 -37.88 14.22 104.81
C THR A 404 -38.18 15.44 103.94
N MET A 405 -38.07 16.68 104.43
CA MET A 405 -38.13 17.88 103.57
C MET A 405 -36.93 17.94 102.61
N VAL A 406 -35.71 17.68 103.07
CA VAL A 406 -34.51 17.67 102.22
C VAL A 406 -34.60 16.55 101.18
N ALA A 407 -35.01 15.34 101.58
CA ALA A 407 -35.21 14.22 100.67
C ALA A 407 -36.29 14.52 99.62
N ARG A 408 -37.42 15.14 99.99
CA ARG A 408 -38.45 15.60 99.04
C ARG A 408 -37.91 16.63 98.06
N SER A 409 -37.08 17.57 98.50
CA SER A 409 -36.45 18.54 97.59
C SER A 409 -35.52 17.87 96.58
N GLN A 410 -34.76 16.85 97.00
CA GLN A 410 -33.88 16.08 96.12
C GLN A 410 -34.68 15.18 95.16
N VAL A 411 -35.79 14.59 95.60
CA VAL A 411 -36.70 13.82 94.74
C VAL A 411 -37.29 14.71 93.65
N LEU A 412 -37.79 15.91 93.98
CA LEU A 412 -38.31 16.86 92.99
C LEU A 412 -37.23 17.28 91.96
N GLU A 413 -36.00 17.54 92.41
CA GLU A 413 -34.87 17.87 91.53
C GLU A 413 -34.46 16.70 90.62
N LEU A 414 -34.63 15.45 91.09
CA LEU A 414 -34.42 14.24 90.29
C LEU A 414 -35.58 13.98 89.32
N GLU A 415 -36.83 14.23 89.72
CA GLU A 415 -38.01 14.13 88.86
C GLU A 415 -37.94 15.13 87.71
N GLU A 416 -37.53 16.38 87.96
CA GLU A 416 -37.29 17.38 86.90
C GLU A 416 -36.19 16.91 85.92
N LYS A 417 -35.06 16.41 86.44
CA LYS A 417 -33.98 15.86 85.59
C LYS A 417 -34.44 14.66 84.77
N VAL A 418 -35.25 13.77 85.34
CA VAL A 418 -35.83 12.61 84.63
C VAL A 418 -36.79 13.08 83.54
N GLN A 419 -37.63 14.08 83.79
CA GLN A 419 -38.51 14.67 82.76
C GLN A 419 -37.71 15.30 81.61
N VAL A 420 -36.66 16.07 81.93
CA VAL A 420 -35.77 16.67 80.91
C VAL A 420 -35.05 15.60 80.10
N LEU A 421 -34.52 14.55 80.73
CA LEU A 421 -33.83 13.45 80.05
C LEU A 421 -34.79 12.60 79.20
N THR A 422 -36.01 12.34 79.67
CA THR A 422 -37.07 11.69 78.88
C THR A 422 -37.40 12.54 77.65
N GLY A 423 -37.62 13.83 77.85
CA GLY A 423 -37.85 14.79 76.76
C GLY A 423 -36.64 15.01 75.84
N GLN A 424 -35.44 14.52 76.17
CA GLN A 424 -34.29 14.46 75.26
C GLN A 424 -34.26 13.13 74.50
N ARG A 425 -34.46 11.99 75.19
CA ARG A 425 -34.61 10.66 74.58
C ARG A 425 -35.67 10.68 73.48
N ASP A 426 -36.85 11.20 73.77
CA ASP A 426 -37.99 11.16 72.84
C ASP A 426 -37.74 11.99 71.57
N ARG A 427 -36.93 13.06 71.67
CA ARG A 427 -36.46 13.84 70.52
C ARG A 427 -35.43 13.08 69.69
N LEU A 428 -34.43 12.47 70.34
CA LEU A 428 -33.44 11.64 69.66
C LEU A 428 -34.07 10.40 69.00
N GLU A 429 -35.11 9.82 69.60
CA GLU A 429 -35.89 8.71 69.02
C GLU A 429 -36.69 9.17 67.79
N GLN A 430 -37.30 10.37 67.82
CA GLN A 430 -37.92 10.97 66.64
C GLN A 430 -36.89 11.25 65.52
N GLU A 431 -35.75 11.86 65.85
CA GLU A 431 -34.66 12.14 64.89
C GLU A 431 -34.10 10.85 64.27
N LEU A 432 -33.91 9.79 65.08
CA LEU A 432 -33.50 8.47 64.61
C LEU A 432 -34.55 7.82 63.70
N SER A 433 -35.84 7.95 64.04
CA SER A 433 -36.93 7.44 63.19
C SER A 433 -37.00 8.18 61.84
N ALA A 434 -36.81 9.50 61.83
CA ALA A 434 -36.86 10.33 60.64
C ALA A 434 -35.67 10.05 59.71
N THR A 435 -34.46 9.95 60.27
CA THR A 435 -33.24 9.60 59.53
C THR A 435 -33.28 8.17 58.99
N SER A 436 -33.81 7.21 59.75
CA SER A 436 -34.06 5.83 59.28
C SER A 436 -35.02 5.78 58.08
N ILE A 437 -36.16 6.49 58.17
CA ILE A 437 -37.12 6.60 57.05
C ILE A 437 -36.48 7.28 55.82
N GLN A 438 -35.57 8.24 56.02
CA GLN A 438 -34.87 8.89 54.92
C GLN A 438 -33.80 7.98 54.29
N LEU A 439 -33.08 7.18 55.09
CA LEU A 439 -32.12 6.18 54.60
C LEU A 439 -32.80 5.13 53.71
N GLU A 440 -33.95 4.58 54.14
CA GLU A 440 -34.68 3.60 53.35
C GLU A 440 -35.22 4.20 52.03
N LYS A 441 -35.58 5.50 52.02
CA LYS A 441 -35.95 6.23 50.78
C LYS A 441 -34.78 6.45 49.83
N GLU A 442 -33.55 6.61 50.34
CA GLU A 442 -32.34 6.62 49.49
C GLU A 442 -32.03 5.21 48.96
N LYS A 443 -32.13 4.18 49.81
CA LYS A 443 -31.90 2.78 49.42
C LYS A 443 -32.83 2.32 48.29
N VAL A 444 -34.15 2.56 48.40
CA VAL A 444 -35.11 2.26 47.32
C VAL A 444 -34.81 3.06 46.04
N ARG A 445 -34.30 4.29 46.15
CA ARG A 445 -33.83 5.06 44.98
C ARG A 445 -32.57 4.46 44.34
N VAL A 446 -31.61 3.99 45.13
CA VAL A 446 -30.42 3.28 44.62
C VAL A 446 -30.80 1.98 43.92
N GLU A 447 -31.66 1.16 44.53
CA GLU A 447 -32.18 -0.08 43.93
C GLU A 447 -32.92 0.20 42.60
N SER A 448 -33.72 1.26 42.54
CA SER A 448 -34.39 1.69 41.30
C SER A 448 -33.42 2.18 40.22
N MET A 449 -32.34 2.89 40.59
CA MET A 449 -31.30 3.30 39.64
C MET A 449 -30.50 2.12 39.10
N LEU A 450 -30.18 1.12 39.94
CA LEU A 450 -29.50 -0.10 39.51
C LEU A 450 -30.33 -0.90 38.50
N GLN A 451 -31.63 -1.10 38.75
CA GLN A 451 -32.54 -1.75 37.78
C GLN A 451 -32.64 -0.97 36.45
N HIS A 452 -32.57 0.36 36.49
CA HIS A 452 -32.52 1.18 35.29
C HIS A 452 -31.20 1.00 34.53
N GLU A 453 -30.07 0.94 35.23
CA GLU A 453 -28.77 0.68 34.63
C GLU A 453 -28.71 -0.72 33.99
N GLU A 454 -29.18 -1.76 34.68
CA GLU A 454 -29.29 -3.13 34.13
C GLU A 454 -30.15 -3.15 32.86
N SER A 455 -31.28 -2.45 32.86
CA SER A 455 -32.14 -2.30 31.67
C SER A 455 -31.44 -1.58 30.52
N LEU A 456 -30.64 -0.56 30.82
CA LEU A 456 -29.86 0.18 29.82
C LEU A 456 -28.72 -0.66 29.25
N GLN A 457 -27.96 -1.36 30.10
CA GLN A 457 -26.91 -2.29 29.69
C GLN A 457 -27.48 -3.46 28.85
N ALA A 458 -28.67 -3.98 29.21
CA ALA A 458 -29.35 -5.01 28.43
C ALA A 458 -29.71 -4.49 27.01
N LYS A 459 -30.28 -3.30 26.91
CA LYS A 459 -30.57 -2.64 25.61
C LYS A 459 -29.29 -2.40 24.79
N GLN A 460 -28.21 -1.97 25.43
CA GLN A 460 -26.90 -1.81 24.76
C GLN A 460 -26.38 -3.14 24.20
N ARG A 461 -26.47 -4.25 24.96
CA ARG A 461 -26.11 -5.58 24.47
C ARG A 461 -26.95 -6.02 23.26
N THR A 462 -28.26 -5.79 23.30
CA THR A 462 -29.15 -6.09 22.15
C THR A 462 -28.82 -5.24 20.92
N LEU A 463 -28.57 -3.93 21.09
CA LEU A 463 -28.22 -3.03 19.99
C LEU A 463 -26.86 -3.38 19.36
N LEU A 464 -25.88 -3.79 20.17
CA LEU A 464 -24.60 -4.31 19.66
C LEU A 464 -24.81 -5.59 18.84
N GLN A 465 -25.60 -6.54 19.34
CA GLN A 465 -25.92 -7.77 18.61
C GLN A 465 -26.66 -7.52 17.29
N GLN A 466 -27.55 -6.51 17.24
CA GLN A 466 -28.21 -6.08 16.01
C GLN A 466 -27.24 -5.41 15.02
N LEU A 467 -26.24 -4.68 15.52
CA LEU A 467 -25.21 -4.08 14.68
C LEU A 467 -24.26 -5.16 14.12
N ASP A 468 -23.87 -6.14 14.93
CA ASP A 468 -23.10 -7.32 14.48
C ASP A 468 -23.82 -8.09 13.36
N SER A 469 -25.15 -8.27 13.44
CA SER A 469 -25.91 -8.91 12.36
C SER A 469 -26.01 -8.07 11.09
N LEU A 470 -26.12 -6.75 11.20
CA LEU A 470 -26.17 -5.86 10.04
C LEU A 470 -24.80 -5.72 9.35
N ASP A 471 -23.69 -5.76 10.10
CA ASP A 471 -22.34 -5.86 9.53
C ASP A 471 -22.15 -7.20 8.81
N GLN A 472 -22.67 -8.31 9.35
CA GLN A 472 -22.64 -9.63 8.70
C GLN A 472 -23.45 -9.67 7.40
N GLU A 473 -24.72 -9.21 7.41
CA GLU A 473 -25.56 -9.09 6.21
C GLU A 473 -24.90 -8.22 5.14
N ARG A 474 -24.22 -7.13 5.55
CA ARG A 474 -23.49 -6.25 4.65
C ARG A 474 -22.25 -6.93 4.04
N GLU A 475 -21.46 -7.66 4.82
CA GLU A 475 -20.28 -8.37 4.30
C GLU A 475 -20.70 -9.50 3.32
N GLU A 476 -21.82 -10.18 3.57
CA GLU A 476 -22.41 -11.16 2.63
C GLU A 476 -22.91 -10.52 1.33
N LEU A 477 -23.64 -9.40 1.41
CA LEU A 477 -24.07 -8.65 0.23
C LEU A 477 -22.89 -8.08 -0.57
N GLN A 478 -21.83 -7.64 0.11
CA GLN A 478 -20.62 -7.13 -0.55
C GLN A 478 -19.81 -8.24 -1.23
N ALA A 479 -19.78 -9.46 -0.67
CA ALA A 479 -19.20 -10.62 -1.34
C ALA A 479 -19.99 -11.01 -2.60
N SER A 480 -21.33 -11.11 -2.49
CA SER A 480 -22.20 -11.45 -3.63
C SER A 480 -22.16 -10.40 -4.75
N LEU A 481 -22.00 -9.11 -4.41
CA LEU A 481 -21.76 -8.05 -5.40
C LEU A 481 -20.43 -8.26 -6.14
N GLY A 482 -19.35 -8.61 -5.43
CA GLY A 482 -18.05 -8.90 -6.04
C GLY A 482 -18.10 -10.09 -7.01
N GLU A 483 -18.79 -11.17 -6.64
CA GLU A 483 -19.03 -12.31 -7.54
C GLU A 483 -19.80 -11.90 -8.80
N ALA A 484 -20.85 -11.08 -8.66
CA ALA A 484 -21.62 -10.57 -9.78
C ALA A 484 -20.83 -9.58 -10.68
N GLU A 485 -19.91 -8.80 -10.11
CA GLU A 485 -18.99 -7.93 -10.86
C GLU A 485 -17.93 -8.74 -11.62
N GLU A 486 -17.40 -9.82 -11.04
CA GLU A 486 -16.53 -10.77 -11.76
C GLU A 486 -17.26 -11.46 -12.92
N ASP A 487 -18.46 -12.00 -12.70
CA ASP A 487 -19.25 -12.66 -13.74
C ASP A 487 -19.65 -11.67 -14.86
N LYS A 488 -19.98 -10.43 -14.51
CA LYS A 488 -20.19 -9.36 -15.50
C LYS A 488 -18.94 -9.12 -16.34
N ALA A 489 -17.77 -9.01 -15.73
CA ALA A 489 -16.51 -8.79 -16.45
C ALA A 489 -16.17 -9.97 -17.39
N ARG A 490 -16.43 -11.22 -16.97
CA ARG A 490 -16.28 -12.42 -17.82
C ARG A 490 -17.21 -12.39 -19.03
N LEU A 491 -18.45 -11.92 -18.87
CA LEU A 491 -19.41 -11.78 -19.96
C LEU A 491 -19.07 -10.63 -20.92
N GLU A 492 -18.54 -9.53 -20.40
CA GLU A 492 -18.03 -8.42 -21.23
C GLU A 492 -16.80 -8.84 -22.06
N GLU A 493 -15.87 -9.60 -21.48
CA GLU A 493 -14.72 -10.17 -22.21
C GLU A 493 -15.18 -11.15 -23.31
N GLN A 494 -16.11 -12.06 -23.02
CA GLN A 494 -16.67 -12.99 -24.01
C GLN A 494 -17.39 -12.26 -25.15
N LEU A 495 -18.07 -11.15 -24.86
CA LEU A 495 -18.74 -10.33 -25.86
C LEU A 495 -17.73 -9.61 -26.76
N GLU A 496 -16.65 -9.06 -26.20
CA GLU A 496 -15.57 -8.42 -26.98
C GLU A 496 -14.84 -9.44 -27.87
N GLN A 497 -14.48 -10.62 -27.35
CA GLN A 497 -13.89 -11.70 -28.13
C GLN A 497 -14.79 -12.16 -29.29
N SER A 498 -16.11 -12.25 -29.05
CA SER A 498 -17.11 -12.61 -30.07
C SER A 498 -17.25 -11.52 -31.16
N GLN A 499 -17.25 -10.24 -30.76
CA GLN A 499 -17.26 -9.11 -31.70
C GLN A 499 -15.98 -9.06 -32.54
N GLU A 500 -14.81 -9.31 -31.95
CA GLU A 500 -13.54 -9.30 -32.67
C GLU A 500 -13.44 -10.47 -33.68
N GLN A 501 -13.93 -11.67 -33.31
CA GLN A 501 -14.03 -12.81 -34.23
C GLN A 501 -14.99 -12.51 -35.39
N SER A 502 -16.17 -11.95 -35.10
CA SER A 502 -17.16 -11.54 -36.10
C SER A 502 -16.59 -10.47 -37.06
N GLY A 503 -15.86 -9.48 -36.54
CA GLY A 503 -15.18 -8.46 -37.32
C GLY A 503 -14.11 -9.04 -38.26
N LYS A 504 -13.27 -9.95 -37.75
CA LYS A 504 -12.28 -10.68 -38.57
C LYS A 504 -12.93 -11.53 -39.66
N GLN A 505 -14.04 -12.21 -39.36
CA GLN A 505 -14.79 -12.99 -40.33
C GLN A 505 -15.43 -12.10 -41.42
N LEU A 506 -15.96 -10.94 -41.05
CA LEU A 506 -16.52 -9.97 -41.99
C LEU A 506 -15.43 -9.35 -42.91
N GLN A 507 -14.25 -9.04 -42.36
CA GLN A 507 -13.10 -8.59 -43.17
C GLN A 507 -12.67 -9.66 -44.17
N ALA A 508 -12.49 -10.91 -43.73
CA ALA A 508 -12.14 -12.02 -44.62
C ALA A 508 -13.21 -12.25 -45.70
N GLN A 509 -14.50 -12.07 -45.39
CA GLN A 509 -15.58 -12.14 -46.37
C GLN A 509 -15.51 -11.01 -47.40
N GLN A 510 -15.20 -9.78 -46.98
CA GLN A 510 -15.03 -8.62 -47.88
C GLN A 510 -13.80 -8.80 -48.79
N GLU A 511 -12.67 -9.27 -48.26
CA GLU A 511 -11.48 -9.60 -49.05
C GLU A 511 -11.76 -10.71 -50.07
N LEU A 512 -12.47 -11.77 -49.67
CA LEU A 512 -12.85 -12.85 -50.58
C LEU A 512 -13.74 -12.31 -51.72
N GLN A 513 -14.73 -11.47 -51.40
CA GLN A 513 -15.63 -10.87 -52.38
C GLN A 513 -14.88 -9.94 -53.35
N ALA A 514 -13.94 -9.12 -52.87
CA ALA A 514 -13.11 -8.28 -53.72
C ALA A 514 -12.18 -9.10 -54.64
N ASN A 515 -11.62 -10.21 -54.14
CA ASN A 515 -10.83 -11.13 -54.96
C ASN A 515 -11.69 -11.85 -56.02
N ILE A 516 -12.93 -12.22 -55.71
CA ILE A 516 -13.88 -12.80 -56.67
C ILE A 516 -14.14 -11.80 -57.79
N SER A 517 -14.52 -10.55 -57.50
CA SER A 517 -14.82 -9.56 -58.55
C SER A 517 -13.60 -9.22 -59.42
N ARG A 518 -12.38 -9.19 -58.87
CA ARG A 518 -11.15 -9.06 -59.68
C ARG A 518 -10.92 -10.27 -60.61
N LEU A 519 -11.20 -11.48 -60.13
CA LEU A 519 -11.09 -12.70 -60.95
C LEU A 519 -12.19 -12.77 -62.02
N GLU A 520 -13.40 -12.27 -61.75
CA GLU A 520 -14.48 -12.13 -62.72
C GLU A 520 -14.13 -11.14 -63.83
N GLU A 521 -13.53 -9.99 -63.47
CA GLU A 521 -13.01 -8.97 -64.39
C GLU A 521 -11.88 -9.55 -65.27
N GLN A 522 -10.86 -10.18 -64.67
CA GLN A 522 -9.77 -10.82 -65.41
C GLN A 522 -10.27 -11.96 -66.32
N ALA A 523 -11.23 -12.76 -65.86
CA ALA A 523 -11.86 -13.78 -66.69
C ALA A 523 -12.70 -13.18 -67.83
N GLN A 524 -13.22 -11.95 -67.69
CA GLN A 524 -13.88 -11.24 -68.80
C GLN A 524 -12.87 -10.64 -69.78
N GLU A 525 -11.80 -9.99 -69.31
CA GLU A 525 -10.72 -9.48 -70.19
C GLU A 525 -10.11 -10.61 -71.03
N LEU A 526 -9.85 -11.77 -70.43
CA LEU A 526 -9.35 -12.94 -71.15
C LEU A 526 -10.34 -13.45 -72.22
N ARG A 527 -11.64 -13.53 -71.91
CA ARG A 527 -12.68 -13.90 -72.90
C ARG A 527 -12.77 -12.88 -74.03
N GLU A 528 -12.66 -11.58 -73.73
CA GLU A 528 -12.66 -10.52 -74.75
C GLU A 528 -11.38 -10.56 -75.61
N ARG A 529 -10.22 -10.92 -75.02
CA ARG A 529 -8.98 -11.17 -75.75
C ARG A 529 -9.07 -12.40 -76.66
N GLU A 530 -9.57 -13.53 -76.16
CA GLU A 530 -9.80 -14.75 -76.96
C GLU A 530 -10.72 -14.47 -78.15
N ARG A 531 -11.84 -13.78 -77.90
CA ARG A 531 -12.78 -13.29 -78.91
C ARG A 531 -12.07 -12.45 -79.97
N LEU A 532 -11.29 -11.45 -79.58
CA LEU A 532 -10.55 -10.59 -80.51
C LEU A 532 -9.51 -11.36 -81.33
N LEU A 533 -8.77 -12.31 -80.73
CA LEU A 533 -7.81 -13.16 -81.44
C LEU A 533 -8.49 -14.08 -82.47
N VAL A 534 -9.71 -14.56 -82.18
CA VAL A 534 -10.51 -15.38 -83.10
C VAL A 534 -11.04 -14.57 -84.28
N PHE A 535 -11.44 -13.31 -84.07
CA PHE A 535 -11.90 -12.38 -85.12
C PHE A 535 -10.76 -11.76 -85.94
N PHE A 536 -9.60 -11.48 -85.35
CA PHE A 536 -8.47 -10.79 -85.99
C PHE A 536 -7.13 -11.55 -85.83
N PRO A 537 -6.96 -12.73 -86.45
CA PRO A 537 -5.74 -13.54 -86.27
C PRO A 537 -4.47 -12.81 -86.71
N ASP A 538 -4.58 -12.06 -87.81
CA ASP A 538 -3.45 -11.41 -88.48
C ASP A 538 -2.91 -10.18 -87.70
N LEU A 539 -3.61 -9.75 -86.64
CA LEU A 539 -3.14 -8.69 -85.73
C LEU A 539 -2.29 -9.22 -84.57
N HIS A 540 -2.05 -10.53 -84.49
CA HIS A 540 -1.21 -11.14 -83.46
C HIS A 540 -0.16 -12.08 -84.05
N THR A 541 0.91 -11.50 -84.60
CA THR A 541 2.19 -12.20 -84.77
C THR A 541 2.94 -12.21 -83.44
N PRO A 542 3.17 -13.37 -82.79
CA PRO A 542 4.07 -13.44 -81.65
C PRO A 542 5.48 -13.02 -82.08
N THR A 543 6.15 -12.21 -81.27
CA THR A 543 7.53 -11.75 -81.52
C THR A 543 8.52 -12.92 -81.58
N GLU A 544 8.15 -14.07 -81.01
CA GLU A 544 8.88 -15.32 -81.06
C GLU A 544 8.25 -16.26 -82.10
N MET A 545 8.56 -16.04 -83.39
CA MET A 545 8.37 -17.07 -84.42
C MET A 545 9.45 -18.16 -84.28
N GLN A 546 9.38 -18.90 -83.17
CA GLN A 546 9.86 -20.27 -83.11
C GLN A 546 8.64 -21.17 -82.89
N PHE A 547 8.15 -21.76 -83.97
CA PHE A 547 7.25 -22.91 -83.85
C PHE A 547 8.09 -24.08 -83.32
N GLU A 548 8.14 -24.23 -81.99
CA GLU A 548 8.62 -25.43 -81.33
C GLU A 548 7.66 -26.58 -81.65
N SER A 549 7.84 -27.18 -82.82
CA SER A 549 7.34 -28.53 -83.08
C SER A 549 7.95 -29.46 -82.03
N SER A 550 7.14 -30.29 -81.41
CA SER A 550 7.59 -31.31 -80.44
C SER A 550 8.55 -32.34 -81.08
N GLY A 551 8.69 -32.33 -82.40
CA GLY A 551 9.33 -33.38 -83.20
C GLY A 551 8.40 -34.59 -83.40
N ASN A 552 7.31 -34.69 -82.62
CA ASN A 552 6.21 -35.62 -82.84
C ASN A 552 5.04 -34.89 -83.55
N LEU A 553 4.95 -35.09 -84.87
CA LEU A 553 3.86 -34.59 -85.71
C LEU A 553 2.46 -34.92 -85.15
N THR A 554 2.31 -36.01 -84.41
CA THR A 554 1.03 -36.41 -83.81
C THR A 554 0.59 -35.47 -82.69
N GLU A 555 1.52 -35.04 -81.84
CA GLU A 555 1.28 -34.10 -80.73
C GLU A 555 1.05 -32.68 -81.27
N ASP A 556 1.81 -32.27 -82.28
CA ASP A 556 1.63 -30.98 -82.95
C ASP A 556 0.24 -30.89 -83.60
N MET A 557 -0.20 -31.96 -84.29
CA MET A 557 -1.49 -32.02 -84.96
C MET A 557 -2.66 -32.17 -83.98
N GLU A 558 -2.48 -32.89 -82.86
CA GLU A 558 -3.45 -32.89 -81.75
C GLU A 558 -3.57 -31.50 -81.13
N SER A 559 -2.46 -30.82 -80.85
CA SER A 559 -2.45 -29.45 -80.32
C SER A 559 -3.15 -28.47 -81.26
N GLN A 560 -2.93 -28.59 -82.57
CA GLN A 560 -3.63 -27.78 -83.58
C GLN A 560 -5.13 -28.11 -83.67
N LEU A 561 -5.53 -29.38 -83.49
CA LEU A 561 -6.94 -29.77 -83.39
C LEU A 561 -7.60 -29.20 -82.13
N GLN A 562 -6.91 -29.20 -80.98
CA GLN A 562 -7.41 -28.58 -79.75
C GLN A 562 -7.60 -27.05 -79.92
N ALA A 563 -6.62 -26.36 -80.52
CA ALA A 563 -6.73 -24.92 -80.82
C ALA A 563 -7.91 -24.60 -81.77
N ASN A 564 -8.10 -25.42 -82.82
CA ASN A 564 -9.26 -25.30 -83.71
C ASN A 564 -10.59 -25.58 -82.99
N ASN A 565 -10.63 -26.54 -82.06
CA ASN A 565 -11.81 -26.87 -81.26
C ASN A 565 -12.22 -25.71 -80.34
N ILE A 566 -11.25 -25.03 -79.72
CA ILE A 566 -11.46 -23.79 -78.95
C ILE A 566 -12.01 -22.69 -79.88
N ARG A 567 -11.39 -22.47 -81.04
CA ARG A 567 -11.81 -21.46 -82.01
C ARG A 567 -13.25 -21.66 -82.50
N ILE A 568 -13.65 -22.91 -82.76
CA ILE A 568 -15.03 -23.25 -83.13
C ILE A 568 -16.01 -22.87 -82.02
N LYS A 569 -15.73 -23.24 -80.76
CA LYS A 569 -16.60 -22.91 -79.62
C LYS A 569 -16.80 -21.41 -79.42
N VAL A 570 -15.75 -20.60 -79.60
CA VAL A 570 -15.85 -19.13 -79.54
C VAL A 570 -16.75 -18.60 -80.66
N LEU A 571 -16.61 -19.10 -81.89
CA LEU A 571 -17.47 -18.72 -83.02
C LEU A 571 -18.93 -19.17 -82.82
N GLU A 572 -19.17 -20.36 -82.28
CA GLU A 572 -20.51 -20.85 -81.92
C GLU A 572 -21.16 -19.97 -80.84
N GLN A 573 -20.42 -19.58 -79.81
CA GLN A 573 -20.90 -18.70 -78.74
C GLN A 573 -21.20 -17.28 -79.24
N GLU A 574 -20.39 -16.74 -80.16
CA GLU A 574 -20.64 -15.45 -80.80
C GLU A 574 -21.84 -15.50 -81.76
N ASN A 575 -22.00 -16.58 -82.53
CA ASN A 575 -23.18 -16.78 -83.37
C ASN A 575 -24.47 -16.86 -82.52
N ALA A 576 -24.46 -17.60 -81.41
CA ALA A 576 -25.59 -17.66 -80.49
C ALA A 576 -25.92 -16.29 -79.84
N GLN A 577 -24.90 -15.48 -79.52
CA GLN A 577 -25.10 -14.09 -79.07
C GLN A 577 -25.70 -13.21 -80.17
N LEU A 578 -25.22 -13.32 -81.42
CA LEU A 578 -25.76 -12.60 -82.57
C LEU A 578 -27.21 -12.99 -82.86
N GLU A 579 -27.56 -14.28 -82.81
CA GLU A 579 -28.93 -14.75 -82.93
C GLU A 579 -29.83 -14.19 -81.81
N ALA A 580 -29.36 -14.19 -80.56
CA ALA A 580 -30.10 -13.62 -79.43
C ALA A 580 -30.27 -12.09 -79.53
N LEU A 581 -29.28 -11.36 -80.05
CA LEU A 581 -29.39 -9.93 -80.34
C LEU A 581 -30.34 -9.66 -81.51
N LEU A 582 -30.27 -10.46 -82.58
CA LEU A 582 -31.13 -10.34 -83.75
C LEU A 582 -32.59 -10.69 -83.43
N ALA A 583 -32.83 -11.65 -82.51
CA ALA A 583 -34.13 -11.92 -81.93
C ALA A 583 -34.66 -10.74 -81.08
N LYS A 584 -33.82 -10.11 -80.24
CA LYS A 584 -34.19 -8.89 -79.50
C LYS A 584 -34.53 -7.72 -80.44
N VAL A 585 -33.78 -7.55 -81.54
CA VAL A 585 -34.04 -6.52 -82.56
C VAL A 585 -35.36 -6.79 -83.30
N LYS A 586 -35.65 -8.05 -83.66
CA LYS A 586 -36.96 -8.45 -84.23
C LYS A 586 -38.10 -8.13 -83.27
N ALA A 587 -37.99 -8.52 -81.99
CA ALA A 587 -39.00 -8.21 -80.98
C ALA A 587 -39.20 -6.69 -80.79
N ALA A 588 -38.12 -5.89 -80.81
CA ALA A 588 -38.20 -4.43 -80.73
C ALA A 588 -38.82 -3.76 -81.98
N ALA A 589 -38.67 -4.39 -83.16
CA ALA A 589 -39.35 -3.98 -84.40
C ALA A 589 -40.84 -4.33 -84.36
N GLU A 590 -41.19 -5.55 -83.95
CA GLU A 590 -42.57 -6.03 -83.79
C GLU A 590 -43.34 -5.25 -82.72
N GLN A 591 -42.66 -4.80 -81.66
CA GLN A 591 -43.18 -3.88 -80.63
C GLN A 591 -43.23 -2.41 -81.07
N GLY A 592 -42.82 -2.08 -82.31
CA GLY A 592 -42.92 -0.73 -82.88
C GLY A 592 -41.98 0.31 -82.29
N VAL A 593 -40.98 -0.09 -81.51
CA VAL A 593 -40.03 0.82 -80.84
C VAL A 593 -39.01 1.40 -81.84
N LEU A 594 -38.66 0.63 -82.87
CA LEU A 594 -37.68 1.02 -83.89
C LEU A 594 -38.31 1.86 -85.01
N LYS A 595 -38.24 3.19 -84.89
CA LYS A 595 -38.61 4.12 -85.97
C LYS A 595 -37.57 4.10 -87.09
N LEU A 596 -37.93 3.56 -88.26
CA LEU A 596 -37.14 3.74 -89.48
C LEU A 596 -37.13 5.21 -89.90
N VAL A 597 -35.94 5.80 -90.03
CA VAL A 597 -35.74 7.11 -90.68
C VAL A 597 -35.45 6.86 -92.17
N PRO A 598 -36.28 7.36 -93.11
CA PRO A 598 -36.02 7.20 -94.53
C PRO A 598 -34.72 7.90 -94.96
N GLN A 599 -33.89 7.20 -95.74
CA GLN A 599 -32.53 7.62 -96.12
C GLN A 599 -32.47 8.99 -96.83
N ALA A 600 -33.58 9.46 -97.40
CA ALA A 600 -33.72 10.78 -98.01
C ALA A 600 -33.59 11.97 -97.03
N GLN A 601 -33.72 11.77 -95.71
CA GLN A 601 -33.71 12.88 -94.75
C GLN A 601 -32.32 13.21 -94.16
N LEU A 602 -31.41 12.25 -94.01
CA LEU A 602 -30.09 12.47 -93.38
C LEU A 602 -29.27 13.58 -94.08
N GLY A 603 -29.24 13.57 -95.42
CA GLY A 603 -28.43 14.51 -96.21
C GLY A 603 -28.81 16.00 -96.02
N SER A 604 -30.03 16.28 -95.54
CA SER A 604 -30.55 17.64 -95.38
C SER A 604 -30.44 18.21 -93.95
N GLN A 605 -30.02 17.39 -92.98
CA GLN A 605 -29.72 17.84 -91.61
C GLN A 605 -28.23 18.22 -91.47
N LEU A 606 -27.32 17.35 -91.93
CA LEU A 606 -25.86 17.61 -91.87
C LEU A 606 -25.45 18.94 -92.53
N HIS A 607 -26.08 19.30 -93.65
CA HIS A 607 -25.83 20.57 -94.34
C HIS A 607 -26.45 21.81 -93.66
N ARG A 608 -27.32 21.62 -92.65
CA ARG A 608 -27.96 22.72 -91.90
C ARG A 608 -27.24 23.03 -90.59
N GLU A 609 -26.53 22.05 -90.02
CA GLU A 609 -25.76 22.23 -88.79
C GLU A 609 -24.38 22.84 -89.08
N ALA A 610 -23.72 22.43 -90.17
CA ALA A 610 -22.45 23.02 -90.62
C ALA A 610 -22.53 24.55 -90.80
N SER A 611 -23.57 25.05 -91.49
CA SER A 611 -23.76 26.49 -91.74
C SER A 611 -24.24 27.30 -90.51
N ARG A 612 -24.32 26.69 -89.33
CA ARG A 612 -24.81 27.33 -88.10
C ARG A 612 -23.73 27.64 -87.06
N GLN A 613 -22.49 27.21 -87.31
CA GLN A 613 -21.39 27.26 -86.35
C GLN A 613 -20.33 28.35 -86.66
N GLU A 614 -20.47 29.07 -87.77
CA GLU A 614 -19.48 30.04 -88.27
C GLU A 614 -19.74 31.52 -87.86
N SER A 615 -20.76 31.77 -87.02
CA SER A 615 -21.07 33.13 -86.54
C SER A 615 -21.68 33.12 -85.12
N GLY A 616 -20.81 33.12 -84.10
CA GLY A 616 -21.21 33.10 -82.69
C GLY A 616 -20.03 33.12 -81.71
N SER A 617 -19.26 34.21 -81.68
CA SER A 617 -18.08 34.37 -80.80
C SER A 617 -18.47 34.94 -79.42
N LEU A 618 -17.95 34.37 -78.32
CA LEU A 618 -17.17 35.07 -77.26
C LEU A 618 -16.91 34.23 -75.98
N LEU A 619 -15.84 34.61 -75.28
CA LEU A 619 -15.48 34.35 -73.87
C LEU A 619 -14.97 32.95 -73.44
N GLU A 620 -13.67 32.91 -73.13
CA GLU A 620 -12.96 32.32 -71.96
C GLU A 620 -13.56 31.07 -71.27
N THR A 621 -12.78 30.03 -70.96
CA THR A 621 -11.51 30.08 -70.21
C THR A 621 -10.48 28.99 -70.60
N HIS A 622 -9.23 29.17 -70.16
CA HIS A 622 -8.12 28.22 -70.35
C HIS A 622 -8.34 26.85 -69.71
N LEU A 623 -7.86 25.79 -70.37
CA LEU A 623 -6.81 24.89 -69.85
C LEU A 623 -6.33 23.91 -70.94
N SER A 624 -5.01 23.83 -71.15
CA SER A 624 -4.36 22.85 -72.03
C SER A 624 -3.67 21.77 -71.20
N PRO A 625 -3.49 20.58 -71.78
CA PRO A 625 -2.16 19.97 -71.77
C PRO A 625 -1.72 19.56 -73.18
N SER A 626 -0.59 20.09 -73.62
CA SER A 626 0.05 19.73 -74.89
C SER A 626 1.07 18.60 -74.70
N TRP A 627 1.00 17.55 -75.51
CA TRP A 627 2.10 16.59 -75.71
C TRP A 627 2.31 16.37 -77.23
N PRO A 628 3.50 16.69 -77.77
CA PRO A 628 3.72 16.66 -79.22
C PRO A 628 4.09 15.26 -79.73
N TRP A 629 3.47 14.85 -80.84
CA TRP A 629 3.95 13.72 -81.64
C TRP A 629 5.02 14.20 -82.64
N HIS A 630 6.23 13.65 -82.56
CA HIS A 630 7.21 13.78 -83.64
C HIS A 630 6.89 12.77 -84.75
N GLY A 631 6.47 13.27 -85.91
CA GLY A 631 6.24 12.45 -87.10
C GLY A 631 7.55 12.05 -87.78
N ALA A 632 7.59 10.82 -88.30
CA ALA A 632 8.62 10.35 -89.23
C ALA A 632 7.93 9.91 -90.53
N THR A 633 8.32 10.50 -91.66
CA THR A 633 7.77 10.21 -92.99
C THR A 633 8.51 9.04 -93.65
N PRO A 634 7.80 8.02 -94.18
CA PRO A 634 8.35 7.11 -95.18
C PRO A 634 8.43 7.80 -96.58
N PRO A 635 9.19 7.24 -97.54
CA PRO A 635 9.37 7.79 -98.89
C PRO A 635 8.19 7.53 -99.84
#